data_AF-A0A1Y1YLV0-F1
#
_entry.id   AF-A0A1Y1YLV0-F1
#
_cell.length_a   1.000
_cell.length_b   1.000
_cell.length_c   1.000
_cell.angle_alpha   90.00
_cell.angle_beta   90.00
_cell.angle_gamma   90.00
#
_symmetry.space_group_name_H-M   'P 1'
#
loop_
_entity.id
_entity.type
_entity.pdbx_description
1 polymer ?
#
loop_
_entity_poly.entity_id
_entity_poly.type
_entity_poly.pdbx_seq_one_letter_code
_entity_poly.pdbx_strand_id
1 'polypeptide(L)'
;MLETVVKLNPNFGTHVRKNSIVAAKKCEDTLFKYNLHSSPHPSAATNRPRQKYKKTADQTHKKKHFFWPKKKSFLIHPEKYLKNYQPYDYYLCFDVEATCERGKFMEFPNEIIEFPVVLLDGATFRVVDEFHAYVRPTKNPILSQFCIELTGISQCVVDVSPTFEEVLALFGIWLMERGLFIEYSCAFITDGPFDIRDFIEKQCRQSKILRPIYFWQPWIDIRRMFSEYYACERRNIPGMLEKLNMKFRGREHSGIDDARNIGRIAKKMVEDGCTFSANASLMTPYFWKRKMCV
;
A
#
# COMPACT_ATOMS: atom_id res chain seq x y z
N MET A 1 24.68 -2.28 -7.02
CA MET A 1 24.46 -0.96 -6.39
C MET A 1 23.67 -1.09 -5.07
N LEU A 2 22.69 -1.99 -4.94
CA LEU A 2 21.97 -2.27 -3.68
C LEU A 2 22.80 -3.00 -2.60
N GLU A 3 23.77 -3.83 -2.97
CA GLU A 3 24.65 -4.51 -1.99
C GLU A 3 25.63 -3.57 -1.26
N THR A 4 25.87 -2.37 -1.80
CA THR A 4 26.84 -1.42 -1.24
C THR A 4 26.25 -0.58 -0.10
N VAL A 5 24.94 -0.34 -0.10
CA VAL A 5 24.28 0.50 0.92
C VAL A 5 24.06 -0.25 2.24
N VAL A 6 23.74 -1.56 2.17
CA VAL A 6 23.51 -2.40 3.37
C VAL A 6 24.81 -2.67 4.15
N LYS A 7 25.97 -2.66 3.48
CA LYS A 7 27.27 -2.91 4.13
C LYS A 7 27.80 -1.74 4.96
N LEU A 8 27.24 -0.53 4.84
CA LEU A 8 27.81 0.67 5.47
C LEU A 8 27.20 1.02 6.84
N ASN A 9 26.00 0.55 7.19
CA ASN A 9 25.47 0.75 8.54
C ASN A 9 24.27 -0.16 8.87
N PRO A 10 24.44 -1.25 9.67
CA PRO A 10 23.33 -2.12 10.06
C PRO A 10 22.26 -1.43 10.93
N ASN A 11 22.50 -0.18 11.38
CA ASN A 11 21.55 0.63 12.15
C ASN A 11 20.87 1.74 11.34
N PHE A 12 21.09 1.85 10.02
CA PHE A 12 20.48 2.91 9.21
C PHE A 12 18.94 2.88 9.27
N GLY A 13 18.34 1.70 9.14
CA GLY A 13 16.88 1.52 9.18
C GLY A 13 16.25 1.85 10.54
N THR A 14 16.97 1.62 11.65
CA THR A 14 16.47 1.92 13.01
C THR A 14 16.63 3.38 13.39
N HIS A 15 17.67 4.06 12.88
CA HIS A 15 17.93 5.47 13.15
C HIS A 15 16.99 6.38 12.34
N VAL A 16 16.74 6.06 11.07
CA VAL A 16 15.84 6.86 10.23
C VAL A 16 14.37 6.69 10.64
N ARG A 17 13.91 5.46 10.94
CA ARG A 17 12.56 5.22 11.52
C ARG A 17 12.35 5.99 12.82
N LYS A 18 13.36 6.09 13.70
CA LYS A 18 13.27 6.86 14.94
C LYS A 18 13.23 8.37 14.67
N ASN A 19 14.00 8.88 13.73
CA ASN A 19 14.06 10.32 13.47
C ASN A 19 12.80 10.85 12.77
N SER A 20 12.20 10.09 11.84
CA SER A 20 10.93 10.48 11.21
C SER A 20 9.75 10.42 12.19
N ILE A 21 9.69 9.38 13.03
CA ILE A 21 8.67 9.28 14.10
C ILE A 21 8.87 10.39 15.15
N VAL A 22 10.10 10.67 15.57
CA VAL A 22 10.39 11.69 16.59
C VAL A 22 10.16 13.12 16.06
N ALA A 23 10.47 13.39 14.79
CA ALA A 23 10.22 14.70 14.17
C ALA A 23 8.73 14.97 13.93
N ALA A 24 7.98 13.97 13.41
CA ALA A 24 6.53 14.04 13.28
C ALA A 24 5.85 14.24 14.65
N LYS A 25 6.32 13.50 15.66
CA LYS A 25 5.80 13.61 17.02
C LYS A 25 6.14 14.94 17.68
N LYS A 26 7.31 15.56 17.41
CA LYS A 26 7.66 16.90 17.92
C LYS A 26 6.76 18.00 17.35
N CYS A 27 6.30 17.84 16.11
CA CYS A 27 5.36 18.76 15.49
C CYS A 27 3.93 18.54 16.03
N GLU A 28 3.50 17.29 16.21
CA GLU A 28 2.22 16.93 16.86
C GLU A 28 2.16 17.33 18.34
N ASP A 29 3.26 17.21 19.10
CA ASP A 29 3.35 17.57 20.52
C ASP A 29 3.22 19.09 20.75
N THR A 30 3.50 19.89 19.71
CA THR A 30 3.25 21.35 19.75
C THR A 30 1.75 21.66 19.61
N LEU A 31 0.96 20.74 19.06
CA LEU A 31 -0.50 20.80 18.94
C LEU A 31 -1.22 20.10 20.12
N PHE A 32 -0.58 19.13 20.78
CA PHE A 32 -1.17 18.34 21.87
C PHE A 32 -1.12 19.00 23.26
N LYS A 33 -0.41 20.13 23.42
CA LYS A 33 -0.34 20.89 24.68
C LYS A 33 -1.69 21.47 25.18
N TYR A 34 -2.78 21.23 24.46
CA TYR A 34 -4.12 21.66 24.85
C TYR A 34 -5.07 20.57 25.37
N ASN A 35 -4.69 19.29 25.50
CA ASN A 35 -5.63 18.31 26.08
C ASN A 35 -4.99 17.13 26.83
N LEU A 36 -5.25 17.14 28.14
CA LEU A 36 -5.53 16.03 29.05
C LEU A 36 -4.41 15.24 29.77
N HIS A 37 -4.73 15.00 31.04
CA HIS A 37 -4.01 14.32 32.12
C HIS A 37 -4.18 12.78 32.10
N SER A 38 -3.09 12.08 32.45
CA SER A 38 -2.95 10.85 33.28
C SER A 38 -3.59 9.50 32.86
N SER A 39 -2.73 8.60 32.34
CA SER A 39 -2.32 7.21 32.74
C SER A 39 -3.13 6.36 33.76
N PRO A 40 -2.82 5.04 33.99
CA PRO A 40 -2.52 3.91 33.08
C PRO A 40 -3.13 2.52 33.50
N HIS A 41 -2.93 1.50 32.65
CA HIS A 41 -3.03 0.00 32.81
C HIS A 41 -2.22 -0.58 34.02
N PRO A 42 -2.19 -1.92 34.40
CA PRO A 42 -2.22 -3.13 33.53
C PRO A 42 -2.61 -4.55 34.08
N SER A 43 -2.56 -5.53 33.13
CA SER A 43 -2.04 -6.93 33.22
C SER A 43 -2.85 -8.11 33.81
N ALA A 44 -2.81 -9.27 33.12
CA ALA A 44 -2.24 -10.54 33.61
C ALA A 44 -2.30 -11.68 32.56
N ALA A 45 -1.33 -12.60 32.62
CA ALA A 45 -1.12 -13.76 31.76
C ALA A 45 -1.10 -15.06 32.58
N THR A 46 -1.40 -16.23 31.99
CA THR A 46 -1.06 -17.55 32.56
C THR A 46 -0.82 -18.63 31.48
N ASN A 47 -0.07 -19.68 31.86
CA ASN A 47 0.81 -20.52 31.05
C ASN A 47 0.51 -22.04 31.26
N ARG A 48 0.78 -22.89 30.24
CA ARG A 48 1.19 -24.34 30.23
C ARG A 48 0.17 -25.47 30.60
N PRO A 49 0.46 -26.80 30.35
CA PRO A 49 1.50 -27.49 29.53
C PRO A 49 1.03 -28.69 28.64
N ARG A 50 2.00 -29.27 27.89
CA ARG A 50 1.97 -30.47 27.00
C ARG A 50 1.98 -31.84 27.74
N GLN A 51 1.43 -32.88 27.10
CA GLN A 51 1.68 -34.31 27.42
C GLN A 51 2.29 -35.09 26.24
N LYS A 52 3.27 -35.95 26.56
CA LYS A 52 3.93 -36.95 25.69
C LYS A 52 3.35 -38.34 25.99
N TYR A 53 3.25 -39.23 24.99
CA TYR A 53 3.10 -40.67 25.21
C TYR A 53 4.06 -41.52 24.36
N LYS A 54 4.44 -42.66 24.95
CA LYS A 54 5.54 -43.58 24.65
C LYS A 54 5.20 -44.60 23.55
N LYS A 55 6.26 -45.15 22.94
CA LYS A 55 6.32 -46.31 22.05
C LYS A 55 6.16 -47.63 22.81
N THR A 56 5.52 -48.61 22.19
CA THR A 56 5.81 -50.05 22.33
C THR A 56 5.65 -50.72 20.97
N ALA A 57 6.57 -51.62 20.65
CA ALA A 57 6.60 -52.44 19.45
C ALA A 57 6.01 -53.82 19.74
N ASP A 58 5.32 -54.41 18.77
CA ASP A 58 5.34 -55.87 18.60
C ASP A 58 5.04 -56.26 17.14
N GLN A 59 5.71 -57.31 16.68
CA GLN A 59 5.68 -57.86 15.33
C GLN A 59 4.58 -58.91 15.18
N THR A 60 3.90 -58.96 14.03
CA THR A 60 3.53 -60.24 13.40
C THR A 60 3.12 -60.03 11.94
N HIS A 61 3.80 -60.73 11.03
CA HIS A 61 3.46 -60.79 9.62
C HIS A 61 2.23 -61.67 9.37
N LYS A 62 1.16 -61.09 8.79
CA LYS A 62 0.13 -61.82 8.04
C LYS A 62 -0.24 -61.05 6.78
N LYS A 63 0.03 -61.65 5.62
CA LYS A 63 -0.42 -61.18 4.29
C LYS A 63 -1.95 -61.11 4.29
N LYS A 64 -2.50 -59.92 4.07
CA LYS A 64 -3.93 -59.70 3.81
C LYS A 64 -4.06 -58.94 2.49
N HIS A 65 -4.86 -59.51 1.59
CA HIS A 65 -5.24 -58.92 0.32
C HIS A 65 -5.78 -57.50 0.52
N PHE A 66 -5.21 -56.53 -0.19
CA PHE A 66 -5.60 -55.13 -0.08
C PHE A 66 -6.89 -54.90 -0.88
N PHE A 67 -8.03 -54.99 -0.20
CA PHE A 67 -9.30 -54.52 -0.74
C PHE A 67 -9.30 -53.00 -0.69
N TRP A 68 -9.16 -52.34 -1.84
CA TRP A 68 -9.32 -50.88 -1.91
C TRP A 68 -10.78 -50.53 -1.58
N PRO A 69 -11.07 -49.76 -0.52
CA PRO A 69 -12.41 -49.24 -0.33
C PRO A 69 -12.69 -48.28 -1.47
N LYS A 70 -13.80 -48.49 -2.20
CA LYS A 70 -14.29 -47.51 -3.17
C LYS A 70 -14.35 -46.16 -2.46
N LYS A 71 -13.49 -45.22 -2.86
CA LYS A 71 -13.55 -43.83 -2.38
C LYS A 71 -14.99 -43.39 -2.62
N LYS A 72 -15.71 -43.01 -1.56
CA LYS A 72 -16.88 -42.15 -1.73
C LYS A 72 -16.34 -40.94 -2.48
N SER A 73 -16.77 -40.77 -3.73
CA SER A 73 -16.55 -39.56 -4.47
C SER A 73 -17.30 -38.47 -3.70
N PHE A 74 -16.58 -37.78 -2.82
CA PHE A 74 -16.99 -36.44 -2.45
C PHE A 74 -16.86 -35.65 -3.75
N LEU A 75 -17.98 -35.51 -4.47
CA LEU A 75 -18.12 -34.47 -5.47
C LEU A 75 -18.05 -33.16 -4.67
N ILE A 76 -16.83 -32.70 -4.44
CA ILE A 76 -16.58 -31.34 -3.99
C ILE A 76 -17.00 -30.50 -5.17
N HIS A 77 -18.20 -29.92 -5.09
CA HIS A 77 -18.65 -28.92 -6.05
C HIS A 77 -17.65 -27.75 -6.01
N PRO A 78 -16.79 -27.57 -7.04
CA PRO A 78 -15.69 -26.58 -7.01
C PRO A 78 -16.24 -25.14 -6.89
N GLU A 79 -17.48 -24.96 -7.32
CA GLU A 79 -18.13 -23.66 -7.47
C GLU A 79 -18.35 -22.93 -6.13
N LYS A 80 -18.34 -23.64 -5.00
CA LYS A 80 -18.55 -23.02 -3.68
C LYS A 80 -17.26 -22.47 -3.05
N TYR A 81 -16.09 -22.87 -3.55
CA TYR A 81 -14.78 -22.45 -3.02
C TYR A 81 -14.04 -21.44 -3.91
N LEU A 82 -14.56 -21.14 -5.12
CA LEU A 82 -13.94 -20.22 -6.07
C LEU A 82 -14.31 -18.74 -5.87
N LYS A 83 -15.21 -18.41 -4.94
CA LYS A 83 -15.79 -17.05 -4.87
C LYS A 83 -14.82 -15.93 -4.52
N ASN A 84 -13.65 -16.23 -3.95
CA ASN A 84 -12.72 -15.20 -3.44
C ASN A 84 -11.26 -15.42 -3.87
N TYR A 85 -10.99 -16.16 -4.96
CA TYR A 85 -9.62 -16.26 -5.44
C TYR A 85 -9.15 -14.92 -6.02
N GLN A 86 -8.00 -14.45 -5.55
CA GLN A 86 -7.38 -13.21 -6.00
C GLN A 86 -6.01 -13.54 -6.61
N PRO A 87 -5.61 -12.89 -7.72
CA PRO A 87 -4.44 -13.28 -8.49
C PRO A 87 -3.09 -12.95 -7.84
N TYR A 88 -3.06 -12.15 -6.77
CA TYR A 88 -1.85 -11.74 -6.07
C TYR A 88 -1.93 -12.08 -4.58
N ASP A 89 -0.78 -12.42 -3.99
CA ASP A 89 -0.66 -12.68 -2.55
C ASP A 89 -0.84 -11.40 -1.73
N TYR A 90 -0.39 -10.26 -2.26
CA TYR A 90 -0.53 -8.96 -1.61
C TYR A 90 -0.86 -7.83 -2.60
N TYR A 91 -1.53 -6.81 -2.08
CA TYR A 91 -1.85 -5.58 -2.81
C TYR A 91 -1.30 -4.36 -2.08
N LEU A 92 -0.73 -3.42 -2.84
CA LEU A 92 -0.10 -2.21 -2.32
C LEU A 92 -0.91 -0.99 -2.77
N CYS A 93 -1.79 -0.49 -1.91
CA CYS A 93 -2.50 0.77 -2.18
C CYS A 93 -1.51 1.92 -2.08
N PHE A 94 -1.36 2.71 -3.15
CA PHE A 94 -0.33 3.71 -3.33
C PHE A 94 -0.93 5.00 -3.88
N ASP A 95 -0.68 6.12 -3.21
CA ASP A 95 -1.23 7.43 -3.56
C ASP A 95 -0.25 8.53 -3.12
N VAL A 96 0.46 9.16 -4.06
CA VAL A 96 1.51 10.12 -3.69
C VAL A 96 0.97 11.54 -3.68
N GLU A 97 1.40 12.31 -2.68
CA GLU A 97 1.28 13.77 -2.77
C GLU A 97 2.53 14.36 -3.40
N ALA A 98 2.34 15.44 -4.17
CA ALA A 98 3.42 16.11 -4.87
C ALA A 98 3.32 17.63 -4.76
N THR A 99 4.47 18.31 -4.86
CA THR A 99 4.53 19.77 -4.98
C THR A 99 3.66 20.23 -6.15
N CYS A 100 2.84 21.26 -5.94
CA CYS A 100 1.92 21.74 -6.95
C CYS A 100 1.68 23.25 -6.87
N GLU A 101 1.27 23.83 -8.00
CA GLU A 101 0.82 25.21 -8.11
C GLU A 101 -0.59 25.25 -8.71
N ARG A 102 -1.38 26.24 -8.27
CA ARG A 102 -2.75 26.43 -8.74
C ARG A 102 -2.77 26.60 -10.26
N GLY A 103 -3.57 25.78 -10.93
CA GLY A 103 -3.75 25.81 -12.39
C GLY A 103 -2.61 25.19 -13.21
N LYS A 104 -1.53 24.70 -12.57
CA LYS A 104 -0.36 24.13 -13.26
C LYS A 104 -0.19 22.66 -12.88
N PHE A 105 -1.10 21.80 -13.31
CA PHE A 105 -1.16 20.38 -12.94
C PHE A 105 0.16 19.62 -13.25
N MET A 106 0.29 19.04 -14.45
CA MET A 106 1.51 18.31 -14.85
C MET A 106 2.60 19.20 -15.47
N GLU A 107 2.25 20.44 -15.80
CA GLU A 107 3.15 21.45 -16.38
C GLU A 107 4.16 21.98 -15.35
N PHE A 108 3.76 22.06 -14.07
CA PHE A 108 4.67 22.41 -12.98
C PHE A 108 5.68 21.29 -12.76
N PRO A 109 6.96 21.53 -12.43
CA PRO A 109 7.92 20.48 -12.12
C PRO A 109 7.67 19.82 -10.75
N ASN A 110 6.52 19.16 -10.60
CA ASN A 110 6.10 18.45 -9.38
C ASN A 110 7.20 17.51 -8.88
N GLU A 111 7.37 17.45 -7.56
CA GLU A 111 8.21 16.50 -6.83
C GLU A 111 7.35 15.82 -5.77
N ILE A 112 7.52 14.53 -5.56
CA ILE A 112 6.83 13.77 -4.51
C ILE A 112 7.22 14.33 -3.14
N ILE A 113 6.22 14.58 -2.28
CA ILE A 113 6.37 15.10 -0.91
C ILE A 113 5.73 14.19 0.15
N GLU A 114 4.91 13.22 -0.26
CA GLU A 114 4.43 12.13 0.59
C GLU A 114 4.47 10.81 -0.19
N PHE A 115 4.96 9.75 0.45
CA PHE A 115 5.10 8.42 -0.12
C PHE A 115 4.46 7.38 0.83
N PRO A 116 3.16 7.10 0.67
CA PRO A 116 2.43 6.13 1.47
C PRO A 116 2.17 4.83 0.71
N VAL A 117 2.22 3.71 1.42
CA VAL A 117 1.74 2.41 0.93
C VAL A 117 0.95 1.73 2.03
N VAL A 118 -0.26 1.27 1.71
CA VAL A 118 -1.05 0.38 2.58
C VAL A 118 -1.03 -1.02 1.98
N LEU A 119 -0.52 -1.98 2.75
CA LEU A 119 -0.39 -3.38 2.34
C LEU A 119 -1.64 -4.17 2.72
N LEU A 120 -2.29 -4.77 1.74
CA LEU A 120 -3.42 -5.67 1.95
C LEU A 120 -3.01 -7.12 1.70
N ASP A 121 -3.48 -8.01 2.57
CA ASP A 121 -3.44 -9.44 2.34
C ASP A 121 -4.39 -9.84 1.18
N GLY A 122 -3.90 -10.59 0.21
CA GLY A 122 -4.63 -10.91 -1.01
C GLY A 122 -5.83 -11.84 -0.80
N ALA A 123 -5.83 -12.66 0.25
CA ALA A 123 -6.94 -13.55 0.55
C ALA A 123 -8.09 -12.83 1.29
N THR A 124 -7.77 -11.87 2.16
CA THR A 124 -8.73 -11.26 3.08
C THR A 124 -8.98 -9.77 2.84
N PHE A 125 -8.14 -9.13 2.04
CA PHE A 125 -8.10 -7.67 1.79
C PHE A 125 -8.06 -6.85 3.09
N ARG A 126 -7.53 -7.45 4.17
CA ARG A 126 -7.27 -6.74 5.43
C ARG A 126 -5.91 -6.06 5.33
N VAL A 127 -5.81 -4.88 5.92
CA VAL A 127 -4.54 -4.19 6.10
C VAL A 127 -3.65 -5.05 7.01
N VAL A 128 -2.46 -5.40 6.51
CA VAL A 128 -1.46 -6.16 7.26
C VAL A 128 -0.25 -5.31 7.64
N ASP A 129 0.01 -4.22 6.91
CA ASP A 129 1.09 -3.30 7.22
C ASP A 129 0.94 -1.97 6.46
N GLU A 130 1.73 -0.98 6.83
CA GLU A 130 1.80 0.32 6.17
C GLU A 130 3.25 0.82 6.10
N PHE A 131 3.59 1.46 4.99
CA PHE A 131 4.79 2.29 4.86
C PHE A 131 4.34 3.74 4.67
N HIS A 132 4.97 4.67 5.38
CA HIS A 132 4.66 6.09 5.25
C HIS A 132 5.92 6.92 5.46
N ALA A 133 6.19 7.82 4.52
CA ALA A 133 7.26 8.79 4.64
C ALA A 133 6.86 10.09 3.94
N TYR A 134 7.20 11.22 4.56
CA TYR A 134 7.30 12.49 3.85
C TYR A 134 8.63 12.57 3.11
N VAL A 135 8.66 13.38 2.04
CA VAL A 135 9.81 13.52 1.14
C VAL A 135 10.16 15.00 1.03
N ARG A 136 11.45 15.31 1.14
CA ARG A 136 11.98 16.67 0.95
C ARG A 136 12.17 16.95 -0.54
N PRO A 137 11.44 17.92 -1.13
CA PRO A 137 11.68 18.35 -2.50
C PRO A 137 13.01 19.12 -2.60
N THR A 138 13.72 18.97 -3.72
CA THR A 138 15.05 19.54 -3.93
C THR A 138 15.09 20.57 -5.06
N LYS A 139 14.16 20.49 -6.01
CA LYS A 139 14.06 21.44 -7.13
C LYS A 139 13.21 22.65 -6.77
N ASN A 140 12.08 22.44 -6.09
CA ASN A 140 11.22 23.48 -5.55
C ASN A 140 11.02 23.22 -4.05
N PRO A 141 12.01 23.55 -3.21
CA PRO A 141 12.00 23.20 -1.79
C PRO A 141 10.90 23.94 -0.99
N ILE A 142 10.45 25.09 -1.48
CA ILE A 142 9.40 25.89 -0.84
C ILE A 142 8.04 25.49 -1.42
N LEU A 143 7.17 24.93 -0.58
CA LEU A 143 5.81 24.57 -0.94
C LEU A 143 4.98 25.84 -1.21
N SER A 144 4.18 25.80 -2.26
CA SER A 144 3.20 26.87 -2.50
C SER A 144 2.11 26.83 -1.42
N GLN A 145 1.51 27.98 -1.13
CA GLN A 145 0.38 28.05 -0.20
C GLN A 145 -0.78 27.12 -0.62
N PHE A 146 -1.03 27.03 -1.94
CA PHE A 146 -2.01 26.09 -2.50
C PHE A 146 -1.66 24.63 -2.19
N CYS A 147 -0.40 24.24 -2.32
CA CYS A 147 0.06 22.88 -2.03
C CYS A 147 -0.13 22.54 -0.54
N ILE A 148 0.21 23.46 0.36
CA ILE A 148 0.03 23.29 1.81
C ILE A 148 -1.46 23.14 2.14
N GLU A 149 -2.32 24.00 1.60
CA GLU A 149 -3.77 23.94 1.83
C GLU A 149 -4.40 22.66 1.26
N LEU A 150 -3.98 22.25 0.06
CA LEU A 150 -4.46 21.05 -0.59
C LEU A 150 -4.04 19.81 0.19
N THR A 151 -2.74 19.63 0.42
CA THR A 151 -2.18 18.39 0.98
C THR A 151 -2.17 18.32 2.51
N GLY A 152 -2.27 19.48 3.19
CA GLY A 152 -2.10 19.58 4.63
C GLY A 152 -0.66 19.43 5.11
N ILE A 153 0.29 19.22 4.19
CA ILE A 153 1.70 19.06 4.51
C ILE A 153 2.31 20.45 4.69
N SER A 154 2.85 20.70 5.89
CA SER A 154 3.50 21.98 6.21
C SER A 154 4.94 22.02 5.71
N GLN A 155 5.47 23.23 5.53
CA GLN A 155 6.86 23.44 5.11
C GLN A 155 7.85 22.78 6.07
N CYS A 156 7.64 22.90 7.38
CA CYS A 156 8.58 22.35 8.36
C CYS A 156 8.65 20.81 8.31
N VAL A 157 7.58 20.13 7.86
CA VAL A 157 7.58 18.68 7.66
C VAL A 157 8.51 18.31 6.50
N VAL A 158 8.39 18.97 5.35
CA VAL A 158 9.26 18.66 4.20
C VAL A 158 10.71 19.09 4.43
N ASP A 159 10.96 20.17 5.17
CA ASP A 159 12.32 20.65 5.46
C ASP A 159 13.18 19.60 6.18
N VAL A 160 12.57 18.88 7.13
CA VAL A 160 13.25 17.86 7.95
C VAL A 160 13.12 16.45 7.38
N SER A 161 12.43 16.28 6.25
CA SER A 161 12.19 14.98 5.64
C SER A 161 13.41 14.45 4.88
N PRO A 162 13.53 13.12 4.72
CA PRO A 162 14.51 12.51 3.82
C PRO A 162 14.27 12.89 2.35
N THR A 163 15.30 12.84 1.51
CA THR A 163 15.13 13.00 0.06
C THR A 163 14.42 11.78 -0.55
N PHE A 164 13.97 11.90 -1.80
CA PHE A 164 13.28 10.81 -2.49
C PHE A 164 14.12 9.53 -2.59
N GLU A 165 15.42 9.65 -2.84
CA GLU A 165 16.36 8.54 -2.93
C GLU A 165 16.48 7.79 -1.59
N GLU A 166 16.52 8.55 -0.49
CA GLU A 166 16.55 8.00 0.87
C GLU A 166 15.23 7.27 1.19
N VAL A 167 14.08 7.86 0.83
CA VAL A 167 12.77 7.20 1.00
C VAL A 167 12.66 5.93 0.17
N LEU A 168 13.12 5.93 -1.08
CA LEU A 168 13.14 4.71 -1.89
C LEU A 168 14.03 3.62 -1.29
N ALA A 169 15.17 3.98 -0.69
CA ALA A 169 16.02 3.01 0.01
C ALA A 169 15.29 2.39 1.21
N LEU A 170 14.60 3.21 2.02
CA LEU A 170 13.80 2.73 3.15
C LEU A 170 12.63 1.85 2.70
N PHE A 171 11.95 2.25 1.63
CA PHE A 171 10.85 1.48 1.04
C PHE A 171 11.33 0.16 0.48
N GLY A 172 12.49 0.13 -0.20
CA GLY A 172 13.11 -1.10 -0.69
C GLY A 172 13.45 -2.08 0.43
N ILE A 173 13.96 -1.59 1.57
CA ILE A 173 14.18 -2.43 2.77
C ILE A 173 12.84 -2.96 3.28
N TRP A 174 11.81 -2.11 3.39
CA TRP A 174 10.48 -2.50 3.85
C TRP A 174 9.85 -3.59 2.97
N LEU A 175 10.01 -3.51 1.63
CA LEU A 175 9.59 -4.56 0.70
C LEU A 175 10.35 -5.87 0.92
N MET A 176 11.69 -5.78 1.04
CA MET A 176 12.57 -6.94 1.18
C MET A 176 12.31 -7.70 2.48
N GLU A 177 12.15 -6.99 3.62
CA GLU A 177 11.81 -7.59 4.93
C GLU A 177 10.53 -8.43 4.90
N ARG A 178 9.66 -8.20 3.91
CA ARG A 178 8.35 -8.85 3.74
C ARG A 178 8.30 -9.80 2.55
N GLY A 179 9.40 -9.98 1.81
CA GLY A 179 9.43 -10.82 0.61
C GLY A 179 8.58 -10.33 -0.56
N LEU A 180 8.16 -9.06 -0.57
CA LEU A 180 7.25 -8.51 -1.58
C LEU A 180 7.96 -8.34 -2.93
N PHE A 181 7.33 -8.79 -4.02
CA PHE A 181 7.92 -8.87 -5.37
C PHE A 181 9.15 -9.79 -5.49
N ILE A 182 9.46 -10.59 -4.47
CA ILE A 182 10.57 -11.55 -4.46
C ILE A 182 10.02 -12.95 -4.22
N GLU A 183 9.39 -13.15 -3.06
CA GLU A 183 8.78 -14.41 -2.63
C GLU A 183 7.28 -14.42 -2.91
N TYR A 184 6.63 -13.26 -2.78
CA TYR A 184 5.20 -13.08 -2.95
C TYR A 184 4.86 -12.30 -4.20
N SER A 185 3.81 -12.74 -4.88
CA SER A 185 3.20 -12.02 -5.98
C SER A 185 2.47 -10.77 -5.45
N CYS A 186 2.66 -9.64 -6.12
CA CYS A 186 2.18 -8.35 -5.66
C CYS A 186 1.66 -7.49 -6.81
N ALA A 187 0.69 -6.63 -6.53
CA ALA A 187 0.26 -5.58 -7.44
C ALA A 187 -0.01 -4.27 -6.69
N PHE A 188 0.38 -3.15 -7.31
CA PHE A 188 -0.03 -1.84 -6.81
C PHE A 188 -1.49 -1.55 -7.17
N ILE A 189 -2.18 -0.80 -6.31
CA ILE A 189 -3.52 -0.23 -6.53
C ILE A 189 -3.43 1.29 -6.39
N THR A 190 -3.88 2.04 -7.39
CA THR A 190 -3.81 3.52 -7.44
C THR A 190 -5.15 4.13 -7.85
N ASP A 191 -5.41 5.40 -7.50
CA ASP A 191 -6.60 6.17 -7.91
C ASP A 191 -6.45 6.78 -9.33
N GLY A 192 -6.04 5.97 -10.29
CA GLY A 192 -5.76 6.38 -11.67
C GLY A 192 -4.31 6.14 -12.07
N PRO A 193 -3.84 6.69 -13.20
CA PRO A 193 -2.51 6.36 -13.71
C PRO A 193 -1.38 7.21 -13.12
N PHE A 194 -1.70 8.36 -12.49
CA PHE A 194 -0.75 9.44 -12.31
C PHE A 194 0.40 9.10 -11.36
N ASP A 195 0.12 8.42 -10.24
CA ASP A 195 1.12 8.05 -9.23
C ASP A 195 2.31 7.31 -9.85
N ILE A 196 2.01 6.18 -10.51
CA ILE A 196 3.02 5.31 -11.07
C ILE A 196 3.50 5.83 -12.42
N ARG A 197 2.59 6.16 -13.34
CA ARG A 197 3.00 6.53 -14.71
C ARG A 197 3.74 7.86 -14.74
N ASP A 198 3.28 8.86 -14.00
CA ASP A 198 3.77 10.22 -14.17
C ASP A 198 4.60 10.72 -12.99
N PHE A 199 4.11 10.62 -11.75
CA PHE A 199 4.84 11.17 -10.60
C PHE A 199 6.12 10.39 -10.31
N ILE A 200 6.09 9.05 -10.28
CA ILE A 200 7.31 8.24 -10.14
C ILE A 200 8.29 8.50 -11.30
N GLU A 201 7.79 8.60 -12.53
CA GLU A 201 8.64 8.82 -13.71
C GLU A 201 9.35 10.18 -13.62
N LYS A 202 8.57 11.22 -13.36
CA LYS A 202 9.04 12.60 -13.24
C LYS A 202 10.04 12.74 -12.09
N GLN A 203 9.72 12.17 -10.93
CA GLN A 203 10.58 12.19 -9.76
C GLN A 203 11.91 11.46 -10.01
N CYS A 204 11.88 10.26 -10.60
CA CYS A 204 13.11 9.53 -10.95
C CYS A 204 14.00 10.34 -11.90
N ARG A 205 13.39 11.00 -12.89
CA ARG A 205 14.11 11.88 -13.84
C ARG A 205 14.73 13.09 -13.15
N GLN A 206 14.03 13.72 -12.21
CA GLN A 206 14.53 14.87 -11.45
C GLN A 206 15.67 14.48 -10.50
N SER A 207 15.51 13.35 -9.80
CA SER A 207 16.52 12.75 -8.91
C SER A 207 17.70 12.10 -9.66
N LYS A 208 17.63 11.99 -10.99
CA LYS A 208 18.65 11.33 -11.84
C LYS A 208 18.93 9.88 -11.40
N ILE A 209 17.89 9.17 -11.01
CA ILE A 209 17.96 7.75 -10.63
C ILE A 209 17.19 6.88 -11.63
N LEU A 210 17.54 5.59 -11.65
CA LEU A 210 16.77 4.61 -12.40
C LEU A 210 15.44 4.33 -11.71
N ARG A 211 14.38 4.18 -12.50
CA ARG A 211 13.06 3.78 -12.03
C ARG A 211 13.12 2.38 -11.39
N PRO A 212 12.72 2.22 -10.11
CA PRO A 212 12.74 0.92 -9.44
C PRO A 212 11.92 -0.16 -10.16
N ILE A 213 12.41 -1.40 -10.18
CA ILE A 213 11.84 -2.51 -10.98
C ILE A 213 10.37 -2.84 -10.65
N TYR A 214 9.96 -2.67 -9.39
CA TYR A 214 8.58 -2.93 -8.96
C TYR A 214 7.60 -1.90 -9.53
N PHE A 215 8.07 -0.71 -9.92
CA PHE A 215 7.27 0.30 -10.61
C PHE A 215 7.20 0.12 -12.14
N TRP A 216 7.83 -0.91 -12.69
CA TRP A 216 7.64 -1.33 -14.09
C TRP A 216 6.54 -2.37 -14.26
N GLN A 217 6.10 -2.98 -13.16
CA GLN A 217 5.03 -3.96 -13.17
C GLN A 217 3.69 -3.31 -13.54
N PRO A 218 2.81 -4.02 -14.27
CA PRO A 218 1.41 -3.62 -14.40
C PRO A 218 0.76 -3.41 -13.02
N TRP A 219 -0.17 -2.47 -12.94
CA TRP A 219 -0.88 -2.11 -11.71
C TRP A 219 -2.39 -2.06 -11.92
N ILE A 220 -3.11 -1.85 -10.83
CA ILE A 220 -4.56 -1.75 -10.79
C ILE A 220 -4.93 -0.27 -10.66
N ASP A 221 -5.50 0.29 -11.72
CA ASP A 221 -6.26 1.53 -11.68
C ASP A 221 -7.65 1.20 -11.13
N ILE A 222 -7.86 1.53 -9.85
CA ILE A 222 -9.11 1.17 -9.16
C ILE A 222 -10.31 1.93 -9.72
N ARG A 223 -10.12 3.15 -10.25
CA ARG A 223 -11.21 3.92 -10.86
C ARG A 223 -11.75 3.23 -12.09
N ARG A 224 -10.85 2.67 -12.90
CA ARG A 224 -11.20 1.87 -14.07
C ARG A 224 -11.98 0.63 -13.64
N MET A 225 -11.38 -0.15 -12.75
CA MET A 225 -11.96 -1.39 -12.24
C MET A 225 -13.35 -1.16 -11.64
N PHE A 226 -13.50 -0.11 -10.83
CA PHE A 226 -14.74 0.29 -10.18
C PHE A 226 -15.83 0.65 -11.20
N SER A 227 -15.49 1.46 -12.21
CA SER A 227 -16.42 1.87 -13.26
C SER A 227 -16.93 0.68 -14.08
N GLU A 228 -16.05 -0.25 -14.41
CA GLU A 228 -16.35 -1.47 -15.16
C GLU A 228 -17.20 -2.43 -14.32
N TYR A 229 -16.82 -2.68 -13.07
CA TYR A 229 -17.49 -3.63 -12.18
C TYR A 229 -18.92 -3.20 -11.81
N TYR A 230 -19.11 -1.94 -11.42
CA TYR A 230 -20.42 -1.42 -11.02
C TYR A 230 -21.19 -0.75 -12.16
N ALA A 231 -20.74 -0.92 -13.42
CA ALA A 231 -21.34 -0.32 -14.62
C ALA A 231 -21.73 1.15 -14.42
N CYS A 232 -20.75 1.99 -14.05
CA CYS A 232 -20.97 3.40 -13.76
C CYS A 232 -19.85 4.29 -14.30
N GLU A 233 -20.04 5.61 -14.27
CA GLU A 233 -18.99 6.54 -14.65
C GLU A 233 -17.79 6.46 -13.70
N ARG A 234 -16.60 6.81 -14.22
CA ARG A 234 -15.37 6.87 -13.43
C ARG A 234 -15.49 7.93 -12.34
N ARG A 235 -15.19 7.54 -11.11
CA ARG A 235 -15.25 8.38 -9.91
C ARG A 235 -13.85 8.49 -9.30
N ASN A 236 -13.63 9.52 -8.49
CA ASN A 236 -12.47 9.61 -7.59
C ASN A 236 -12.80 8.88 -6.27
N ILE A 237 -11.85 8.84 -5.32
CA ILE A 237 -12.03 8.16 -4.02
C ILE A 237 -13.35 8.57 -3.32
N PRO A 238 -13.66 9.87 -3.08
CA PRO A 238 -14.94 10.25 -2.47
C PRO A 238 -16.16 9.76 -3.23
N GLY A 239 -16.18 9.89 -4.56
CA GLY A 239 -17.31 9.46 -5.38
C GLY A 239 -17.50 7.94 -5.41
N MET A 240 -16.41 7.16 -5.33
CA MET A 240 -16.48 5.70 -5.19
C MET A 240 -17.06 5.31 -3.82
N LEU A 241 -16.58 5.95 -2.75
CA LEU A 241 -17.08 5.72 -1.39
C LEU A 241 -18.57 6.07 -1.28
N GLU A 242 -19.00 7.20 -1.82
CA GLU A 242 -20.40 7.62 -1.85
C GLU A 242 -21.29 6.55 -2.50
N LYS A 243 -20.91 6.05 -3.68
CA LYS A 243 -21.68 5.00 -4.37
C LYS A 243 -21.75 3.69 -3.57
N LEU A 244 -20.72 3.40 -2.76
CA LEU A 244 -20.69 2.26 -1.85
C LEU A 244 -21.41 2.52 -0.52
N ASN A 245 -22.04 3.68 -0.32
CA ASN A 245 -22.61 4.13 0.95
C ASN A 245 -21.59 4.16 2.10
N MET A 246 -20.34 4.50 1.78
CA MET A 246 -19.23 4.63 2.72
C MET A 246 -18.81 6.09 2.86
N LYS A 247 -18.29 6.46 4.02
CA LYS A 247 -17.69 7.79 4.24
C LYS A 247 -16.18 7.74 4.08
N PHE A 248 -15.62 8.83 3.55
CA PHE A 248 -14.18 9.10 3.62
C PHE A 248 -13.72 9.11 5.08
N ARG A 249 -12.54 8.54 5.34
CA ARG A 249 -11.92 8.52 6.67
C ARG A 249 -10.58 9.23 6.60
N GLY A 250 -10.34 10.15 7.52
CA GLY A 250 -9.13 10.96 7.52
C GLY A 250 -9.31 12.24 6.70
N ARG A 251 -8.23 12.74 6.12
CA ARG A 251 -8.19 13.98 5.34
C ARG A 251 -7.99 13.68 3.85
N GLU A 252 -8.85 14.20 2.99
CA GLU A 252 -8.63 14.14 1.53
C GLU A 252 -7.32 14.85 1.16
N HIS A 253 -6.58 14.29 0.21
CA HIS A 253 -5.24 14.75 -0.17
C HIS A 253 -4.20 14.62 0.96
N SER A 254 -4.43 13.71 1.90
CA SER A 254 -3.34 13.12 2.66
C SER A 254 -3.11 11.74 2.08
N GLY A 255 -1.95 11.53 1.46
CA GLY A 255 -1.71 10.33 0.67
C GLY A 255 -1.91 9.04 1.47
N ILE A 256 -1.54 9.03 2.77
CA ILE A 256 -1.79 7.85 3.61
C ILE A 256 -3.28 7.58 3.86
N ASP A 257 -4.08 8.62 4.06
CA ASP A 257 -5.53 8.47 4.25
C ASP A 257 -6.21 8.10 2.94
N ASP A 258 -5.77 8.65 1.80
CA ASP A 258 -6.23 8.26 0.48
C ASP A 258 -5.89 6.78 0.18
N ALA A 259 -4.64 6.35 0.41
CA ALA A 259 -4.24 4.94 0.28
C ALA A 259 -5.06 4.00 1.18
N ARG A 260 -5.38 4.40 2.42
CA ARG A 260 -6.27 3.62 3.31
C ARG A 260 -7.69 3.54 2.75
N ASN A 261 -8.22 4.63 2.19
CA ASN A 261 -9.54 4.64 1.58
C ASN A 261 -9.58 3.82 0.28
N ILE A 262 -8.54 3.84 -0.55
CA ILE A 262 -8.36 2.91 -1.67
C ILE A 262 -8.46 1.47 -1.16
N GLY A 263 -7.76 1.12 -0.09
CA GLY A 263 -7.83 -0.23 0.48
C GLY A 263 -9.21 -0.62 0.99
N ARG A 264 -9.96 0.33 1.57
CA ARG A 264 -11.36 0.12 2.00
C ARG A 264 -12.29 -0.12 0.82
N ILE A 265 -12.13 0.65 -0.27
CA ILE A 265 -12.89 0.45 -1.52
C ILE A 265 -12.56 -0.91 -2.11
N ALA A 266 -11.27 -1.25 -2.22
CA ALA A 266 -10.81 -2.51 -2.77
C ALA A 266 -11.40 -3.70 -2.03
N LYS A 267 -11.35 -3.68 -0.69
CA LYS A 267 -11.96 -4.70 0.16
C LYS A 267 -13.47 -4.84 -0.11
N LYS A 268 -14.20 -3.73 -0.18
CA LYS A 268 -15.65 -3.77 -0.44
C LYS A 268 -15.95 -4.35 -1.82
N MET A 269 -15.17 -4.01 -2.84
CA MET A 269 -15.31 -4.57 -4.18
C MET A 269 -15.07 -6.09 -4.20
N VAL A 270 -14.08 -6.58 -3.47
CA VAL A 270 -13.84 -8.03 -3.33
C VAL A 270 -14.97 -8.72 -2.58
N GLU A 271 -15.49 -8.13 -1.50
CA GLU A 271 -16.67 -8.64 -0.79
C GLU A 271 -17.91 -8.72 -1.69
N ASP A 272 -18.01 -7.81 -2.66
CA ASP A 272 -19.08 -7.81 -3.67
C ASP A 272 -18.83 -8.81 -4.81
N GLY A 273 -17.64 -9.43 -4.91
CA GLY A 273 -17.28 -10.46 -5.90
C GLY A 273 -16.27 -10.06 -6.96
N CYS A 274 -15.63 -8.88 -6.85
CA CYS A 274 -14.66 -8.40 -7.83
C CYS A 274 -13.30 -9.12 -7.73
N THR A 275 -12.68 -9.42 -8.87
CA THR A 275 -11.30 -9.95 -8.94
C THR A 275 -10.32 -8.84 -9.30
N PHE A 276 -9.30 -8.63 -8.47
CA PHE A 276 -8.33 -7.55 -8.60
C PHE A 276 -7.12 -7.97 -9.46
N SER A 277 -7.30 -7.95 -10.77
CA SER A 277 -6.23 -8.14 -11.77
C SER A 277 -5.70 -6.80 -12.28
N ALA A 278 -4.40 -6.72 -12.60
CA ALA A 278 -3.82 -5.52 -13.20
C ALA A 278 -4.53 -5.13 -14.50
N ASN A 279 -4.84 -3.84 -14.64
CA ASN A 279 -5.60 -3.27 -15.75
C ASN A 279 -4.97 -1.99 -16.32
N ALA A 280 -3.78 -1.63 -15.83
CA ALA A 280 -2.98 -0.50 -16.25
C ALA A 280 -1.49 -0.88 -16.31
N SER A 281 -0.76 -0.19 -17.18
CA SER A 281 0.67 -0.36 -17.41
C SER A 281 1.24 0.93 -17.98
N LEU A 282 2.56 1.08 -18.02
CA LEU A 282 3.21 2.24 -18.63
C LEU A 282 2.86 2.43 -20.12
N MET A 283 2.44 1.36 -20.79
CA MET A 283 2.00 1.38 -22.19
C MET A 283 0.51 1.64 -22.36
N THR A 284 -0.28 1.67 -21.29
CA THR A 284 -1.73 1.83 -21.38
C THR A 284 -2.08 3.24 -21.87
N PRO A 285 -2.77 3.39 -23.02
CA PRO A 285 -3.20 4.70 -23.50
C PRO A 285 -4.17 5.33 -22.51
N TYR A 286 -3.91 6.58 -22.12
CA TYR A 286 -4.81 7.31 -21.24
C TYR A 286 -5.52 8.42 -22.00
N PHE A 287 -6.77 8.16 -22.32
CA PHE A 287 -7.61 9.13 -23.02
C PHE A 287 -8.17 10.13 -22.02
N TRP A 288 -7.51 11.29 -21.88
CA TRP A 288 -8.16 12.48 -21.36
C TRP A 288 -9.22 12.91 -22.36
N LYS A 289 -10.49 12.53 -22.16
CA LYS A 289 -11.58 13.24 -22.81
C LYS A 289 -11.63 14.63 -22.18
N ARG A 290 -10.89 15.59 -22.75
CA ARG A 290 -11.23 17.01 -22.62
C ARG A 290 -12.63 17.17 -23.21
N LYS A 291 -13.68 17.08 -22.38
CA LYS A 291 -14.89 17.84 -22.68
C LYS A 291 -14.49 19.29 -22.48
N MET A 292 -14.01 19.93 -23.55
CA MET A 292 -14.17 21.37 -23.66
C MET A 292 -15.68 21.58 -23.69
N CYS A 293 -16.25 21.98 -22.55
CA CYS A 293 -17.51 22.69 -22.57
C CYS A 293 -17.23 23.98 -23.34
N VAL A 294 -17.66 23.99 -24.61
CA VAL A 294 -17.94 25.20 -25.37
C VAL A 294 -19.28 25.74 -24.88
#